data_AF-A0A2T4G7R0-F1
#
_entry.id   AF-A0A2T4G7R0-F1
#
_cell.length_a   1.000
_cell.length_b   1.000
_cell.length_c   1.000
_cell.angle_alpha   90.00
_cell.angle_beta   90.00
_cell.angle_gamma   90.00
#
_symmetry.space_group_name_H-M   'P 1'
#
loop_
_entity.id
_entity.type
_entity.pdbx_description
1 polymer ?
#
loop_
_entity_poly.entity_id
_entity_poly.type
_entity_poly.pdbx_seq_one_letter_code
_entity_poly.pdbx_strand_id
1 'polypeptide(L)'
;MAQAEASGLTLDDLADPCEKFGVTPQALLNALSISLAECYLQGTLTYAFCDGVLNGLIDAIVDVGMSRDLPQPAFSLYQAFDQGEWRRSDDPPETDPGEKYVKPLVLQIMRKLRD
;
A
#
# COMPACT_ATOMS: atom_id res chain seq x y z
N MET A 1 -1.78 10.36 22.48
CA MET A 1 -2.18 9.84 21.16
C MET A 1 -2.41 8.36 21.36
N ALA A 2 -3.65 7.89 21.21
CA ALA A 2 -3.95 6.46 21.35
C ALA A 2 -3.42 5.77 20.09
N GLN A 3 -2.29 5.09 20.22
CA GLN A 3 -1.80 4.14 19.23
C GLN A 3 -2.75 2.95 19.31
N ALA A 4 -3.83 3.01 18.54
CA ALA A 4 -4.53 1.81 18.16
C ALA A 4 -3.56 1.09 17.23
N GLU A 5 -2.82 0.13 17.76
CA GLU A 5 -2.19 -0.90 16.97
C GLU A 5 -3.34 -1.58 16.21
N ALA A 6 -3.58 -1.13 14.98
CA ALA A 6 -4.46 -1.84 14.08
C ALA A 6 -3.75 -3.16 13.83
N SER A 7 -4.27 -4.25 14.41
CA SER A 7 -3.86 -5.59 14.01
C SER A 7 -3.89 -5.64 12.48
N GLY A 8 -2.76 -6.00 11.86
CA GLY A 8 -2.68 -6.15 10.41
C GLY A 8 -3.81 -7.04 9.89
N LEU A 9 -4.27 -6.78 8.67
CA LEU A 9 -5.19 -7.67 7.99
C LEU A 9 -4.50 -9.01 7.72
N THR A 10 -5.17 -10.07 8.11
CA THR A 10 -4.79 -11.45 7.81
C THR A 10 -5.56 -11.96 6.60
N LEU A 11 -5.18 -13.13 6.08
CA LEU A 11 -5.95 -13.81 5.03
C LEU A 11 -7.40 -14.11 5.43
N ASP A 12 -7.64 -14.46 6.70
CA ASP A 12 -8.97 -14.79 7.19
C ASP A 12 -9.90 -13.55 7.15
N ASP A 13 -9.34 -12.36 7.40
CA ASP A 13 -10.08 -11.09 7.29
C ASP A 13 -10.50 -10.76 5.85
N LEU A 14 -9.86 -11.39 4.85
CA LEU A 14 -10.19 -11.19 3.44
C LEU A 14 -11.28 -12.14 2.93
N ALA A 15 -11.63 -13.19 3.66
CA ALA A 15 -12.57 -14.22 3.21
C ALA A 15 -13.96 -13.63 2.90
N ASP A 16 -14.55 -12.89 3.85
CA ASP A 16 -15.86 -12.27 3.72
C ASP A 16 -15.93 -11.26 2.55
N PRO A 17 -14.97 -10.31 2.40
CA PRO A 17 -14.89 -9.45 1.23
C PRO A 17 -14.74 -10.23 -0.09
N CYS A 18 -13.88 -11.25 -0.13
CA CYS A 18 -13.64 -12.03 -1.35
C CYS A 18 -14.91 -12.74 -1.83
N GLU A 19 -15.65 -13.38 -0.91
CA GLU A 19 -16.92 -14.02 -1.22
C GLU A 19 -17.96 -12.98 -1.71
N LYS A 20 -18.08 -11.86 -0.99
CA LYS A 20 -19.04 -10.81 -1.31
C LYS A 20 -18.83 -10.20 -2.71
N PHE A 21 -17.57 -10.01 -3.11
CA PHE A 21 -17.23 -9.39 -4.39
C PHE A 21 -16.91 -10.40 -5.50
N GLY A 22 -16.87 -11.71 -5.19
CA GLY A 22 -16.52 -12.75 -6.15
C GLY A 22 -15.08 -12.64 -6.68
N VAL A 23 -14.16 -12.13 -5.86
CA VAL A 23 -12.75 -11.90 -6.23
C VAL A 23 -11.82 -12.79 -5.43
N THR A 24 -10.61 -13.01 -5.94
CA THR A 24 -9.57 -13.69 -5.18
C THR A 24 -8.92 -12.73 -4.17
N PRO A 25 -8.32 -13.23 -3.06
CA PRO A 25 -7.56 -12.40 -2.13
C PRO A 25 -6.47 -11.57 -2.83
N GLN A 26 -5.78 -12.17 -3.80
CA GLN A 26 -4.79 -11.48 -4.63
C GLN A 26 -5.38 -10.30 -5.39
N ALA A 27 -6.53 -10.50 -6.07
CA ALA A 27 -7.20 -9.44 -6.81
C ALA A 27 -7.72 -8.33 -5.89
N LEU A 28 -8.24 -8.68 -4.72
CA LEU A 28 -8.70 -7.74 -3.71
C LEU A 28 -7.56 -6.85 -3.19
N LEU A 29 -6.45 -7.47 -2.76
CA LEU A 29 -5.26 -6.75 -2.28
C LEU A 29 -4.72 -5.78 -3.33
N ASN A 30 -4.59 -6.25 -4.57
CA ASN A 30 -4.18 -5.41 -5.69
C ASN A 30 -5.13 -4.23 -5.92
N ALA A 31 -6.44 -4.47 -5.95
CA ALA A 31 -7.42 -3.41 -6.18
C ALA A 31 -7.44 -2.36 -5.06
N LEU A 32 -7.32 -2.80 -3.80
CA LEU A 32 -7.24 -1.90 -2.64
C LEU A 32 -5.98 -1.03 -2.70
N SER A 33 -4.81 -1.63 -2.92
CA SER A 33 -3.55 -0.88 -3.03
C SER A 33 -3.56 0.11 -4.20
N ILE A 34 -4.11 -0.28 -5.36
CA ILE A 34 -4.29 0.61 -6.52
C ILE A 34 -5.18 1.80 -6.15
N SER A 35 -6.32 1.55 -5.49
CA SER A 35 -7.25 2.62 -5.09
C SER A 35 -6.60 3.62 -4.12
N LEU A 36 -5.82 3.12 -3.16
CA LEU A 36 -5.05 3.98 -2.24
C LEU A 36 -4.01 4.83 -2.98
N ALA A 37 -3.29 4.23 -3.92
CA ALA A 37 -2.31 4.93 -4.74
C ALA A 37 -2.96 6.04 -5.58
N GLU A 38 -4.12 5.79 -6.19
CA GLU A 38 -4.87 6.80 -6.94
C GLU A 38 -5.32 7.96 -6.05
N CYS A 39 -5.91 7.68 -4.90
CA CYS A 39 -6.34 8.69 -3.94
C CYS A 39 -5.16 9.51 -3.39
N TYR A 40 -4.02 8.86 -3.12
CA TYR A 40 -2.79 9.54 -2.72
C TYR A 40 -2.30 10.50 -3.82
N LEU A 41 -2.23 10.05 -5.08
CA LEU A 41 -1.81 10.89 -6.20
C LEU A 41 -2.76 12.06 -6.48
N GLN A 42 -4.06 11.88 -6.21
CA GLN A 42 -5.06 12.94 -6.29
C GLN A 42 -5.04 13.90 -5.09
N GLY A 43 -4.30 13.57 -4.02
CA GLY A 43 -4.27 14.34 -2.78
C GLY A 43 -5.54 14.21 -1.94
N THR A 44 -6.40 13.23 -2.22
CA THR A 44 -7.64 12.99 -1.45
C THR A 44 -7.39 12.19 -0.17
N LEU A 45 -6.31 11.41 -0.13
CA LEU A 45 -5.79 10.74 1.06
C LEU A 45 -4.36 11.18 1.36
N THR A 46 -4.01 11.29 2.64
CA THR A 46 -2.67 11.67 3.08
C THR A 46 -1.71 10.48 2.98
N TYR A 47 -0.40 10.77 2.89
CA TYR A 47 0.64 9.75 2.96
C TYR A 47 0.44 8.85 4.18
N ALA A 48 0.34 9.43 5.39
CA ALA A 48 0.20 8.69 6.64
C ALA A 48 -1.02 7.74 6.67
N PHE A 49 -2.13 8.12 6.03
CA PHE A 49 -3.28 7.24 5.93
C PHE A 49 -3.00 6.06 5.00
N CYS A 50 -2.52 6.33 3.79
CA CYS A 50 -2.23 5.28 2.82
C CYS A 50 -1.13 4.32 3.29
N ASP A 51 -0.08 4.86 3.90
CA ASP A 51 1.01 4.12 4.51
C ASP A 51 0.50 3.19 5.63
N GLY A 52 -0.29 3.71 6.56
CA GLY A 52 -0.89 2.89 7.62
C GLY A 52 -1.77 1.76 7.10
N VAL A 53 -2.55 1.98 6.04
CA VAL A 53 -3.35 0.91 5.43
C VAL A 53 -2.46 -0.12 4.73
N LEU A 54 -1.45 0.30 3.97
CA LEU A 54 -0.53 -0.63 3.28
C LEU A 54 0.32 -1.45 4.26
N ASN A 55 0.77 -0.82 5.35
CA ASN A 55 1.42 -1.50 6.47
C ASN A 55 0.47 -2.53 7.12
N GLY A 56 -0.82 -2.23 7.21
CA GLY A 56 -1.82 -3.20 7.64
C GLY A 56 -2.06 -4.35 6.65
N LEU A 57 -1.76 -4.18 5.35
CA LEU A 57 -2.00 -5.22 4.33
C LEU A 57 -0.80 -6.16 4.10
N ILE A 58 0.39 -5.84 4.62
CA ILE A 58 1.63 -6.55 4.25
C ILE A 58 1.59 -8.03 4.64
N ASP A 59 1.06 -8.37 5.81
CA ASP A 59 0.97 -9.75 6.28
C ASP A 59 0.09 -10.58 5.34
N ALA A 60 -1.11 -10.08 4.99
CA ALA A 60 -1.96 -10.73 3.99
C ALA A 60 -1.30 -10.84 2.60
N ILE A 61 -0.56 -9.81 2.15
CA ILE A 61 0.17 -9.84 0.87
C ILE A 61 1.20 -10.96 0.87
N VAL A 62 1.99 -11.07 1.94
CA VAL A 62 3.01 -12.11 2.11
C VAL A 62 2.36 -13.50 2.18
N ASP A 63 1.31 -13.66 2.97
CA ASP A 63 0.60 -14.94 3.12
C ASP A 63 0.01 -15.44 1.79
N VAL A 64 -0.60 -14.55 0.99
CA VAL A 64 -1.02 -14.91 -0.38
C VAL A 64 0.18 -15.35 -1.22
N GLY A 65 1.28 -14.60 -1.17
CA GLY A 65 2.51 -14.88 -1.92
C GLY A 65 3.24 -16.16 -1.52
N MET A 66 2.96 -16.71 -0.33
CA MET A 66 3.51 -18.00 0.11
C MET A 66 2.78 -19.20 -0.53
N SER A 67 1.54 -19.01 -0.98
CA SER A 67 0.70 -20.08 -1.57
C SER A 67 0.43 -19.89 -3.07
N ARG A 68 0.61 -18.68 -3.59
CA ARG A 68 0.34 -18.25 -4.97
C ARG A 68 1.37 -17.22 -5.40
N ASP A 69 1.16 -16.60 -6.56
CA ASP A 69 1.95 -15.45 -6.99
C ASP A 69 1.78 -14.28 -6.01
N LEU A 70 2.90 -13.64 -5.67
CA LEU A 70 2.92 -12.45 -4.82
C LEU A 70 2.00 -11.36 -5.41
N PRO A 71 1.05 -10.80 -4.63
CA PRO A 71 0.18 -9.74 -5.11
C PRO A 71 0.96 -8.52 -5.65
N GLN A 72 0.90 -8.33 -6.96
CA GLN A 72 1.42 -7.16 -7.66
C GLN A 72 0.28 -6.42 -8.37
N PRO A 73 0.14 -5.09 -8.21
CA PRO A 73 1.15 -4.17 -7.68
C PRO A 73 1.12 -3.94 -6.17
N ALA A 74 0.30 -4.66 -5.39
CA ALA A 74 0.14 -4.39 -3.96
C ALA A 74 1.46 -4.36 -3.19
N PHE A 75 2.33 -5.36 -3.38
CA PHE A 75 3.65 -5.40 -2.76
C PHE A 75 4.56 -4.26 -3.24
N SER A 76 4.59 -3.97 -4.55
CA SER A 76 5.38 -2.83 -5.08
C SER A 76 4.93 -1.49 -4.48
N LEU A 77 3.62 -1.31 -4.27
CA LEU A 77 3.07 -0.09 -3.67
C LEU A 77 3.41 -0.01 -2.19
N TYR A 78 3.29 -1.11 -1.43
CA TYR A 78 3.79 -1.17 -0.06
C TYR A 78 5.26 -0.72 0.04
N GLN A 79 6.14 -1.30 -0.79
CA GLN A 79 7.56 -0.92 -0.81
C GLN A 79 7.79 0.56 -1.17
N ALA A 80 6.94 1.12 -2.03
CA ALA A 80 7.04 2.53 -2.39
C ALA A 80 6.67 3.45 -1.23
N PHE A 81 5.63 3.12 -0.46
CA PHE A 81 5.19 3.90 0.70
C PHE A 81 6.17 3.78 1.88
N ASP A 82 6.76 2.61 2.11
CA ASP A 82 7.82 2.37 3.10
C ASP A 82 9.03 3.31 2.93
N GLN A 83 9.33 3.75 1.69
CA GLN A 83 10.40 4.74 1.46
C GLN A 83 10.14 6.11 2.09
N GLY A 84 8.89 6.42 2.43
CA GLY A 84 8.47 7.67 3.07
C GLY A 84 8.62 7.67 4.59
N GLU A 85 8.84 6.52 5.23
CA GLU A 85 8.93 6.44 6.70
C GLU A 85 10.23 7.07 7.23
N TRP A 86 11.26 7.11 6.39
CA TRP A 86 12.60 7.52 6.78
C TRP A 86 13.02 8.78 6.06
N ARG A 87 13.17 9.85 6.84
CA ARG A 87 13.88 11.03 6.39
C ARG A 87 15.38 10.74 6.26
N ARG A 88 15.96 11.13 5.14
CA ARG A 88 17.39 10.93 4.88
C ARG A 88 18.19 12.04 5.57
N SER A 89 19.44 11.74 5.92
CA SER A 89 20.29 12.65 6.71
C SER A 89 20.71 13.91 5.94
N ASP A 90 20.66 13.85 4.62
CA ASP A 90 20.89 14.95 3.68
C ASP A 90 19.62 15.74 3.32
N ASP A 91 18.44 15.34 3.83
CA ASP A 91 17.19 16.04 3.57
C ASP A 91 17.12 17.38 4.32
N PRO A 92 16.79 18.49 3.63
CA PRO A 92 16.42 19.75 4.27
C PRO A 92 15.28 19.60 5.30
N PRO A 93 15.25 20.41 6.39
CA PRO A 93 14.21 20.45 7.43
C PRO A 93 12.77 20.31 6.95
N GLU A 94 12.48 20.94 5.82
CA GLU A 94 11.17 21.08 5.18
C GLU A 94 10.82 19.97 4.19
N THR A 95 11.71 18.99 3.99
CA THR A 95 11.45 17.89 3.06
C THR A 95 10.32 17.01 3.55
N ASP A 96 9.29 16.87 2.72
CA ASP A 96 8.27 15.84 2.87
C ASP A 96 8.77 14.54 2.20
N PRO A 97 9.08 13.47 2.96
CA PRO A 97 9.57 12.22 2.39
C PRO A 97 8.54 11.51 1.51
N GLY A 98 7.24 11.68 1.79
CA GLY A 98 6.15 11.17 0.96
C GLY A 98 6.22 11.78 -0.44
N GLU A 99 6.28 13.11 -0.52
CA GLU A 99 6.39 13.80 -1.81
C GLU A 99 7.73 13.52 -2.52
N LYS A 100 8.85 13.44 -1.79
CA LYS A 100 10.19 13.26 -2.39
C LYS A 100 10.46 11.82 -2.84
N TYR A 101 10.07 10.82 -2.05
CA TYR A 101 10.45 9.42 -2.27
C TYR A 101 9.28 8.54 -2.69
N VAL A 102 8.08 8.75 -2.15
CA VAL A 102 6.92 7.88 -2.41
C VAL A 102 6.26 8.24 -3.73
N LYS A 103 5.93 9.52 -3.93
CA LYS A 103 5.17 9.99 -5.11
C LYS A 103 5.80 9.63 -6.46
N PRO A 104 7.12 9.75 -6.68
CA PRO A 104 7.73 9.35 -7.95
C PRO A 104 7.62 7.84 -8.20
N LEU A 105 7.78 7.01 -7.17
CA LEU A 105 7.68 5.55 -7.27
C LEU A 105 6.25 5.12 -7.55
N VAL A 106 5.28 5.69 -6.84
CA VAL A 106 3.85 5.42 -7.07
C VAL A 106 3.46 5.83 -8.49
N LEU A 107 3.88 7.00 -8.98
CA LEU A 107 3.65 7.40 -10.37
C LEU A 107 4.25 6.41 -11.37
N GLN A 108 5.46 5.90 -11.12
CA GLN A 108 6.10 4.93 -12.00
C GLN A 108 5.34 3.60 -12.02
N ILE A 109 4.93 3.09 -10.86
CA ILE A 109 4.14 1.86 -10.75
C ILE A 109 2.82 2.02 -11.48
N MET A 110 2.09 3.10 -11.21
CA MET A 110 0.77 3.36 -11.80
C MET A 110 0.82 3.59 -13.32
N ARG A 111 1.93 4.11 -13.87
CA ARG A 111 2.14 4.20 -15.32
C ARG A 111 2.30 2.82 -15.96
N LYS A 112 3.13 1.94 -15.37
CA LYS A 112 3.36 0.59 -15.89
C LYS A 112 2.11 -0.29 -15.93
N LEU A 113 1.09 0.01 -15.11
CA LEU A 113 -0.19 -0.70 -15.12
C LEU A 113 -1.09 -0.31 -16.30
N ARG A 114 -0.80 0.81 -16.98
CA ARG A 114 -1.60 1.35 -18.08
C ARG A 114 -0.99 1.06 -19.46
N ASP A 115 0.22 0.53 -19.48
CA ASP A 115 0.96 0.11 -20.69
C ASP A 115 0.65 -1.36 -21.02
#